data_AF-A0A6M7W6G3-F1
#
_entry.id   AF-A0A6M7W6G3-F1
#
_cell.length_a   1.000
_cell.length_b   1.000
_cell.length_c   1.000
_cell.angle_alpha   90.00
_cell.angle_beta   90.00
_cell.angle_gamma   90.00
#
_symmetry.space_group_name_H-M   'P 1'
#
loop_
_entity.id
_entity.type
_entity.pdbx_description
1 polymer ?
#
loop_
_entity_poly.entity_id
_entity_poly.type
_entity_poly.pdbx_seq_one_letter_code
_entity_poly.pdbx_strand_id
1 'polypeptide(L)' 'MSVAQEGTSSEVPLHPEEIKSVFDLRVGKHITLQGSARITPAGVISVGIAVGAMMLALGYLVSSTRHRR' A
#
# COMPACT_ATOMS: atom_id res chain seq x y z
N MET A 1 41.71 0.04 -18.90
CA MET A 1 41.92 1.51 -18.91
C MET A 1 40.74 2.09 -19.67
N SER A 2 39.75 2.80 -19.14
CA SER A 2 39.57 3.44 -17.84
C SER A 2 38.08 3.36 -17.47
N VAL A 3 37.80 2.94 -16.25
CA VAL A 3 36.51 3.14 -15.56
C VAL A 3 36.59 4.53 -14.95
N ALA A 4 35.72 5.45 -15.36
CA ALA A 4 35.37 6.63 -14.59
C ALA A 4 34.16 7.32 -15.22
N GLN A 5 32.99 7.18 -14.60
CA GLN A 5 32.00 8.25 -14.62
C GLN A 5 31.74 8.60 -13.16
N GLU A 6 32.47 9.61 -12.70
CA GLU A 6 32.32 10.22 -11.40
C GLU A 6 30.99 10.98 -11.30
N GLY A 7 30.36 10.86 -10.14
CA GLY A 7 29.72 11.97 -9.44
C GLY A 7 28.60 12.72 -10.16
N THR A 8 27.37 12.30 -9.93
CA THR A 8 26.32 13.27 -9.60
C THR A 8 25.48 12.72 -8.47
N SER A 9 26.01 12.89 -7.26
CA SER A 9 25.24 12.93 -6.03
C SER A 9 24.20 14.04 -6.15
N SER A 10 23.04 13.71 -6.74
CA SER A 10 21.85 14.53 -6.60
C SER A 10 21.24 14.17 -5.25
N GLU A 11 21.80 14.77 -4.21
CA GLU A 11 21.19 14.86 -2.89
C GLU A 11 19.89 15.68 -3.06
N VAL A 12 18.82 14.99 -3.44
CA VAL A 12 17.47 15.56 -3.47
C VAL A 12 17.04 15.70 -2.01
N PRO A 13 16.63 16.89 -1.55
CA PRO A 13 16.16 17.07 -0.18
C PRO A 13 15.02 16.09 0.09
N LEU A 14 15.28 15.11 0.96
CA LEU A 14 14.32 14.12 1.41
C LEU A 14 13.28 14.83 2.29
N HIS A 15 12.14 15.17 1.71
CA HIS A 15 10.97 15.57 2.48
C HIS A 15 10.57 14.40 3.40
N PRO A 16 10.68 14.55 4.74
CA PRO A 16 10.55 13.45 5.70
C PRO A 16 9.10 12.93 5.82
N GLU A 17 8.11 13.59 5.22
CA GLU A 17 6.71 13.17 5.27
C GLU A 17 6.35 12.04 4.28
N GLU A 18 7.17 11.76 3.26
CA GLU A 18 6.86 10.74 2.24
C GLU A 18 7.58 9.41 2.50
N ILE A 19 6.86 8.41 3.03
CA ILE A 19 7.38 7.06 3.22
C ILE A 19 7.30 6.30 1.89
N LYS A 20 8.45 5.85 1.38
CA LYS A 20 8.50 4.91 0.25
C LYS A 20 8.09 3.52 0.77
N SER A 21 6.91 3.07 0.39
CA SER A 21 6.43 1.74 0.75
C SER A 21 6.69 0.76 -0.38
N VAL A 22 7.53 -0.24 -0.11
CA VAL A 22 7.83 -1.33 -1.03
C VAL A 22 7.13 -2.57 -0.48
N PHE A 23 6.30 -3.20 -1.31
CA PHE A 23 5.57 -4.41 -0.96
C PHE A 23 5.99 -5.54 -1.89
N ASP A 24 6.33 -6.68 -1.30
CA ASP A 24 6.46 -7.96 -2.01
C ASP A 24 5.36 -8.89 -1.51
N LEU A 25 4.33 -9.08 -2.34
CA LEU A 25 3.19 -9.93 -2.04
C LEU A 25 3.31 -11.23 -2.83
N ARG A 26 3.58 -12.34 -2.13
CA ARG A 26 3.52 -13.67 -2.73
C ARG A 26 2.10 -14.22 -2.65
N VAL A 27 1.47 -14.41 -3.80
CA VAL A 27 0.14 -15.02 -3.94
C VAL A 27 0.32 -16.46 -4.42
N GLY A 28 0.17 -17.42 -3.48
CA GLY A 28 0.36 -18.84 -3.75
C GLY A 28 1.82 -19.21 -4.08
N LYS A 29 2.01 -20.24 -4.90
CA LYS A 29 3.35 -20.79 -5.20
C LYS A 29 4.03 -20.13 -6.41
N HIS A 30 3.28 -19.37 -7.22
CA HIS A 30 3.72 -18.97 -8.57
C HIS A 30 3.63 -17.47 -8.85
N ILE A 31 3.00 -16.66 -8.01
CA ILE A 31 2.80 -15.23 -8.29
C ILE A 31 3.49 -14.40 -7.22
N THR A 32 4.45 -13.57 -7.62
CA THR A 32 5.09 -12.57 -6.78
C THR A 32 4.76 -11.19 -7.32
N LEU A 33 4.03 -10.39 -6.54
CA LEU A 33 3.64 -9.03 -6.88
C LEU A 33 4.55 -8.06 -6.14
N GLN A 34 5.48 -7.45 -6.88
CA GLN A 34 6.33 -6.38 -6.36
C GLN A 34 5.71 -5.04 -6.73
N GLY A 35 5.45 -4.21 -5.72
CA GLY A 35 4.92 -2.86 -5.90
C GLY A 35 5.70 -1.86 -5.05
N SER A 36 5.98 -0.68 -5.59
CA SER A 36 6.56 0.44 -4.85
C SER A 36 5.64 1.64 -5.01
N ALA A 37 5.09 2.14 -3.91
CA ALA A 37 4.24 3.31 -3.90
C ALA A 37 4.73 4.31 -2.84
N ARG A 38 4.54 5.60 -3.11
CA ARG A 38 4.69 6.64 -2.10
C ARG A 38 3.41 6.66 -1.27
N ILE A 39 3.54 6.48 0.04
CA ILE A 39 2.40 6.37 0.95
C ILE A 39 2.46 7.49 1.97
N THR A 40 1.30 8.13 2.20
CA THR A 40 1.11 9.09 3.30
C THR A 40 0.51 8.38 4.52
N PRO A 41 0.98 8.64 5.75
CA PRO A 41 0.42 8.01 6.95
C PRO A 41 -1.09 8.26 7.11
N ALA A 42 -1.54 9.47 6.80
CA ALA A 42 -2.96 9.82 6.81
C ALA A 42 -3.78 9.00 5.80
N GLY A 43 -3.21 8.71 4.62
CA GLY A 43 -3.83 7.88 3.59
C GLY A 43 -4.03 6.43 4.04
N VAL A 44 -3.08 5.86 4.78
CA VAL A 44 -3.21 4.49 5.31
C VAL A 44 -4.35 4.40 6.32
N ILE A 45 -4.43 5.37 7.24
CA ILE A 45 -5.48 5.40 8.26
C ILE A 45 -6.85 5.57 7.61
N SER A 46 -7.00 6.48 6.64
CA SER A 46 -8.27 6.72 5.97
C SER A 46 -8.73 5.50 5.16
N VAL A 47 -7.82 4.83 4.47
CA VAL A 47 -8.11 3.56 3.77
C VAL A 47 -8.56 2.49 4.76
N GLY A 48 -7.89 2.36 5.91
CA GLY A 48 -8.29 1.40 6.95
C GLY A 48 -9.71 1.64 7.47
N ILE A 49 -10.05 2.89 7.77
CA ILE A 49 -11.40 3.27 8.22
C ILE A 49 -12.44 2.99 7.12
N ALA A 50 -12.14 3.38 5.88
CA ALA A 50 -13.05 3.18 4.74
C ALA A 50 -13.34 1.69 4.51
N VAL A 51 -12.30 0.85 4.50
CA VAL A 51 -12.44 -0.60 4.35
C VAL A 51 -13.23 -1.20 5.53
N GLY A 52 -12.96 -0.77 6.76
CA GLY A 52 -13.69 -1.21 7.95
C GLY A 52 -15.18 -0.88 7.88
N ALA A 53 -15.52 0.36 7.53
CA ALA A 53 -16.90 0.79 7.35
C ALA A 53 -17.62 0.01 6.24
N MET A 54 -16.93 -0.22 5.12
CA MET A 54 -17.45 -1.01 4.01
C MET A 54 -17.74 -2.46 4.42
N MET A 55 -16.81 -3.10 5.15
CA MET A 55 -17.00 -4.46 5.65
C MET A 55 -18.14 -4.56 6.67
N LEU A 56 -18.30 -3.57 7.54
CA LEU A 56 -19.44 -3.51 8.48
C LEU A 56 -20.78 -3.38 7.73
N ALA A 57 -20.86 -2.50 6.73
CA ALA A 57 -22.05 -2.34 5.92
C ALA A 57 -22.42 -3.63 5.17
N LEU A 58 -21.42 -4.29 4.55
CA LEU A 58 -21.60 -5.57 3.87
C LEU A 58 -22.00 -6.68 4.86
N GLY A 59 -21.37 -6.74 6.02
CA GLY A 59 -21.68 -7.71 7.08
C GLY A 59 -23.11 -7.55 7.61
N TYR A 60 -23.56 -6.31 7.81
CA TYR A 60 -24.93 -6.00 8.19
C TYR A 60 -25.94 -6.41 7.11
N LEU A 61 -25.65 -6.11 5.84
CA LEU A 61 -26.50 -6.52 4.72
C LEU A 61 -26.62 -8.06 4.61
N VAL A 62 -25.52 -8.79 4.76
CA VAL A 62 -25.52 -10.25 4.76
C VAL A 62 -26.27 -10.82 5.97
N SER A 63 -26.09 -10.25 7.16
CA SER A 63 -26.78 -10.68 8.38
C SER A 63 -28.30 -10.49 8.26
N SER A 64 -28.73 -9.32 7.80
CA SER A 64 -30.15 -8.98 7.63
C SER A 64 -30.85 -9.86 6.59
N THR A 65 -30.17 -10.19 5.48
CA THR A 65 -30.72 -11.09 4.46
C THR A 65 -30.81 -12.54 4.93
N ARG A 66 -29.85 -12.99 5.74
CA ARG A 66 -29.89 -14.33 6.36
C ARG A 66 -31.01 -14.45 7.40
N HIS A 67 -31.29 -13.41 8.18
CA HIS A 67 -32.34 -13.46 9.19
C HIS A 67 -33.78 -13.47 8.60
N ARG A 68 -33.93 -13.06 7.34
CA ARG A 68 -35.22 -13.08 6.61
C ARG A 68 -35.53 -14.41 5.90
N ARG A 69 -34.57 -15.34 5.82
CA ARG A 69 -34.79 -16.71 5.30
C ARG A 69 -35.01 -17.66 6.46
#